data_AF-A0A839WED0-F1
#
_entry.id   AF-A0A839WED0-F1
#
_cell.length_a   1.000
_cell.length_b   1.000
_cell.length_c   1.000
_cell.angle_alpha   90.00
_cell.angle_beta   90.00
_cell.angle_gamma   90.00
#
_symmetry.space_group_name_H-M   'P 1'
#
loop_
_entity.id
_entity.type
_entity.pdbx_description
1 polymer ?
#
loop_
_entity_poly.entity_id
_entity_poly.type
_entity_poly.pdbx_seq_one_letter_code
_entity_poly.pdbx_strand_id
1 'polypeptide(L)'
;MQEIINIISVALPLVFLYFLMTFCIRTVRHPKRIITESNGMKKISTNPSIFGGSSQKQYYYDDEYLYEVKNDVTYKIAFSEIIQIKPGYTKINNRRNWLVSYHKNGVRKQVEFFHNLTLFNHNFSGFLLAVKQANPDADVKTLSFFNL
;
A
#
# COMPACT_ATOMS: atom_id res chain seq x y z
N MET A 1 46.15 -0.79 32.65
CA MET A 1 45.89 0.05 31.46
C MET A 1 45.49 -0.80 30.26
N GLN A 2 46.30 -1.78 29.84
CA GLN A 2 46.01 -2.65 28.67
C GLN A 2 44.69 -3.44 28.79
N GLU A 3 44.40 -4.02 29.95
CA GLU A 3 43.18 -4.83 30.14
C GLU A 3 41.90 -3.98 30.06
N ILE A 4 41.95 -2.75 30.57
CA ILE A 4 40.83 -1.80 30.50
C ILE A 4 40.55 -1.41 29.05
N ILE A 5 41.60 -1.20 28.24
CA ILE A 5 41.48 -0.89 26.81
C ILE A 5 40.86 -2.06 26.04
N ASN A 6 41.25 -3.30 26.34
CA ASN A 6 40.68 -4.49 25.72
C ASN A 6 39.20 -4.69 26.06
N ILE A 7 38.82 -4.46 27.33
CA ILE A 7 37.42 -4.55 27.75
C ILE A 7 36.56 -3.49 27.04
N ILE A 8 37.04 -2.25 26.96
CA ILE A 8 36.34 -1.16 26.26
C ILE A 8 36.23 -1.48 24.75
N SER A 9 37.28 -2.02 24.13
CA SER A 9 37.29 -2.35 22.70
C SER A 9 36.27 -3.42 22.31
N VAL A 10 35.90 -4.31 23.24
CA VAL A 10 34.89 -5.36 23.01
C VAL A 10 33.49 -4.89 23.42
N ALA A 11 33.38 -4.14 24.52
CA ALA A 11 32.10 -3.67 25.02
C ALA A 11 31.47 -2.59 24.11
N LEU A 12 32.28 -1.69 23.55
CA LEU A 12 31.79 -0.58 22.71
C LEU A 12 31.03 -1.05 21.45
N PRO A 13 31.54 -1.99 20.62
CA PRO A 13 30.80 -2.48 19.46
C PRO A 13 29.53 -3.26 19.85
N LEU A 14 29.53 -3.98 20.98
CA LEU A 14 28.34 -4.69 21.46
C LEU A 14 27.24 -3.73 21.89
N VAL A 15 27.59 -2.65 22.59
CA VAL A 15 26.65 -1.58 22.96
C VAL A 15 26.12 -0.88 21.71
N PHE A 16 26.98 -0.58 20.74
CA PHE A 16 26.57 0.01 19.46
C PHE A 16 25.60 -0.91 18.70
N LEU A 17 25.89 -2.21 18.63
CA LEU A 17 25.04 -3.18 17.95
C LEU A 17 23.70 -3.37 18.66
N TYR A 18 23.68 -3.31 20.00
CA TYR A 18 22.46 -3.30 20.80
C TYR A 18 21.60 -2.05 20.54
N PHE A 19 22.22 -0.86 20.46
CA PHE A 19 21.54 0.38 20.09
C PHE A 19 21.00 0.31 18.65
N LEU A 20 21.75 -0.26 17.71
CA LEU A 20 21.33 -0.42 16.32
C LEU A 20 20.14 -1.38 16.22
N MET A 21 20.20 -2.53 16.90
CA MET A 21 19.10 -3.49 16.98
C MET A 21 17.84 -2.88 17.61
N THR A 22 17.97 -2.19 18.75
CA THR A 22 16.82 -1.54 19.40
C THR A 22 16.25 -0.39 18.57
N PHE A 23 17.10 0.36 17.85
CA PHE A 23 16.66 1.39 16.91
C PHE A 23 15.89 0.78 15.73
N CYS A 24 16.43 -0.26 15.08
CA CYS A 24 15.74 -1.00 14.02
C CYS A 24 14.44 -1.64 14.49
N ILE A 25 14.41 -2.24 15.69
CA ILE A 25 13.19 -2.82 16.25
C ILE A 25 12.16 -1.73 16.58
N ARG A 26 12.58 -0.57 17.09
CA ARG A 26 11.67 0.56 17.38
C ARG A 26 11.09 1.17 16.10
N THR A 27 11.89 1.32 15.05
CA THR A 27 11.39 1.83 13.75
C THR A 27 10.44 0.85 13.07
N VAL A 28 10.63 -0.46 13.25
CA VAL A 28 9.72 -1.50 12.74
C VAL A 28 8.45 -1.64 13.60
N ARG A 29 8.54 -1.45 14.93
CA ARG A 29 7.40 -1.55 15.86
C ARG A 29 6.38 -0.43 15.77
N HIS A 30 6.69 0.64 15.05
CA HIS A 30 5.71 1.63 14.63
C HIS A 30 5.38 1.42 13.15
N PRO A 31 4.60 0.37 12.78
CA PRO A 31 3.96 0.41 11.48
C PRO A 31 3.11 1.68 11.52
N LYS A 32 3.50 2.69 10.73
CA LYS A 32 2.70 3.89 10.58
C LYS A 32 1.32 3.39 10.21
N ARG A 33 0.40 3.57 11.16
CA ARG A 33 -1.00 3.22 11.02
C ARG A 33 -1.44 3.76 9.68
N ILE A 34 -2.16 2.93 8.93
CA ILE A 34 -2.99 3.27 7.79
C ILE A 34 -3.11 4.79 7.69
N ILE A 35 -2.44 5.41 6.71
CA ILE A 35 -2.42 6.87 6.58
C ILE A 35 -3.81 7.23 6.09
N THR A 36 -4.69 7.49 7.05
CA THR A 36 -5.98 8.10 6.87
C THR A 36 -5.70 9.56 6.52
N GLU A 37 -5.97 9.96 5.28
CA GLU A 37 -5.96 11.38 4.95
C GLU A 37 -7.09 12.07 5.74
N SER A 38 -6.99 13.38 5.93
CA SER A 38 -7.74 14.19 6.93
C SER A 38 -9.28 14.10 6.88
N ASN A 39 -9.85 13.34 5.97
CA ASN A 39 -11.28 13.13 5.73
C ASN A 39 -11.77 11.70 6.04
N GLY A 40 -10.94 10.84 6.64
CA GLY A 40 -11.31 9.45 6.94
C GLY A 40 -11.06 8.46 5.80
N MET A 41 -10.72 8.94 4.60
CA MET A 41 -10.45 8.11 3.44
C MET A 41 -8.98 7.71 3.37
N LYS A 42 -8.73 6.47 2.97
CA LYS A 42 -7.39 5.88 2.92
C LYS A 42 -6.90 5.87 1.48
N LYS A 43 -5.83 6.62 1.18
CA LYS A 43 -5.27 6.68 -0.17
C LYS A 43 -4.57 5.38 -0.54
N ILE A 44 -4.88 4.82 -1.71
CA ILE A 44 -4.29 3.58 -2.22
C ILE A 44 -3.52 3.72 -3.51
N SER A 45 -3.70 4.81 -4.26
CA SER A 45 -2.92 5.06 -5.47
C SER A 45 -1.70 5.94 -5.25
N THR A 46 -0.69 5.75 -6.09
CA THR A 46 0.47 6.63 -6.25
C THR A 46 0.65 6.96 -7.72
N ASN A 47 1.09 8.18 -8.03
CA ASN A 47 1.60 8.46 -9.36
C ASN A 47 3.00 7.83 -9.49
N PRO A 48 3.24 6.94 -10.46
CA PRO A 48 4.56 6.35 -10.66
C PRO A 48 5.54 7.32 -11.35
N SER A 49 5.05 8.40 -11.97
CA SER A 49 5.86 9.39 -12.65
C SER A 49 6.27 10.52 -11.71
N ILE A 50 7.58 10.74 -11.59
CA ILE A 50 8.17 11.93 -10.95
C ILE A 50 8.04 13.19 -11.83
N PHE A 51 7.68 13.04 -13.10
CA PHE A 51 7.55 14.13 -14.09
C PHE A 51 6.09 14.47 -14.44
N GLY A 52 5.13 14.16 -13.55
CA GLY A 52 3.74 14.62 -13.69
C GLY A 52 2.98 14.06 -14.90
N GLY A 53 3.54 13.07 -15.59
CA GLY A 53 2.95 12.47 -16.79
C GLY A 53 2.12 11.23 -16.47
N SER A 54 0.86 11.25 -16.92
CA SER A 54 -0.09 10.14 -16.99
C SER A 54 -0.86 9.81 -15.69
N SER A 55 -2.09 10.34 -15.66
CA SER A 55 -3.20 10.10 -14.74
C SER A 55 -3.19 10.88 -13.42
N GLN A 56 -3.84 12.05 -13.42
CA GLN A 56 -4.25 12.78 -12.20
C GLN A 56 -5.32 12.00 -11.38
N LYS A 57 -5.60 10.74 -11.73
CA LYS A 57 -6.57 9.91 -11.01
C LYS A 57 -5.97 9.47 -9.68
N GLN A 58 -6.64 9.86 -8.61
CA GLN A 58 -6.32 9.44 -7.26
C GLN A 58 -7.38 8.45 -6.80
N TYR A 59 -6.94 7.37 -6.15
CA TYR A 59 -7.83 6.35 -5.64
C TYR A 59 -7.73 6.29 -4.13
N TYR A 60 -8.90 6.33 -3.51
CA TYR A 60 -9.10 6.28 -2.06
C TYR A 60 -10.12 5.19 -1.75
N TYR A 61 -10.09 4.64 -0.55
CA TYR A 61 -11.13 3.72 -0.09
C TYR A 61 -11.54 4.06 1.34
N ASP A 62 -12.78 3.72 1.67
CA ASP A 62 -13.29 3.65 3.03
C ASP A 62 -13.65 2.18 3.36
N ASP A 63 -14.63 1.94 4.22
CA ASP A 63 -14.99 0.57 4.60
C ASP A 63 -15.99 -0.09 3.62
N GLU A 64 -16.61 0.66 2.69
CA GLU A 64 -17.69 0.17 1.80
C GLU A 64 -17.45 0.49 0.31
N TYR A 65 -16.68 1.53 0.00
CA TYR A 65 -16.54 2.13 -1.31
C TYR A 65 -15.08 2.39 -1.69
N LEU A 66 -14.82 2.23 -2.99
CA LEU A 66 -13.65 2.71 -3.70
C LEU A 66 -14.01 4.03 -4.41
N TYR A 67 -13.20 5.06 -4.17
CA TYR A 67 -13.33 6.38 -4.75
C TYR A 67 -12.26 6.59 -5.82
N GLU A 68 -12.69 6.92 -7.04
CA GLU A 68 -11.83 7.44 -8.09
C GLU A 68 -12.04 8.95 -8.19
N VAL A 69 -11.02 9.73 -7.84
CA VAL A 69 -11.02 11.20 -7.90
C VAL A 69 -10.22 11.64 -9.12
N LYS A 70 -10.87 12.35 -10.04
CA LYS A 70 -10.26 12.91 -11.24
C LYS A 70 -10.76 14.34 -11.45
N ASN A 71 -9.87 15.33 -11.34
CA ASN A 71 -10.14 16.74 -11.65
C ASN A 71 -11.47 17.21 -11.03
N ASP A 72 -11.58 17.05 -9.70
CA ASP A 72 -12.75 17.38 -8.86
C ASP A 72 -14.00 16.51 -9.06
N VAL A 73 -14.00 15.58 -10.01
CA VAL A 73 -15.06 14.58 -10.16
C VAL A 73 -14.70 13.33 -9.35
N THR A 74 -15.60 12.93 -8.45
CA THR A 74 -15.45 11.72 -7.64
C THR A 74 -16.45 10.64 -8.09
N TYR A 75 -15.92 9.51 -8.54
CA TYR A 75 -16.72 8.32 -8.83
C TYR A 75 -16.63 7.33 -7.67
N LYS A 76 -17.78 6.84 -7.22
CA LYS A 76 -17.88 5.82 -6.18
C LYS A 76 -18.14 4.46 -6.81
N ILE A 77 -17.48 3.43 -6.28
CA ILE A 77 -17.61 2.03 -6.68
C ILE A 77 -17.80 1.23 -5.39
N ALA A 78 -18.93 0.53 -5.24
CA ALA A 78 -19.18 -0.28 -4.05
C ALA A 78 -18.31 -1.54 -4.05
N PHE A 79 -17.85 -2.01 -2.89
CA PHE A 79 -17.06 -3.25 -2.81
C PHE A 79 -17.85 -4.48 -3.26
N SER A 80 -19.16 -4.49 -3.02
CA SER A 80 -20.06 -5.55 -3.51
C SER A 80 -20.11 -5.65 -5.04
N GLU A 81 -19.85 -4.55 -5.75
CA GLU A 81 -19.78 -4.52 -7.21
C GLU A 81 -18.44 -5.00 -7.76
N ILE A 82 -17.39 -5.09 -6.92
CA ILE A 82 -16.07 -5.52 -7.34
C ILE A 82 -16.05 -7.04 -7.51
N ILE A 83 -15.62 -7.48 -8.68
CA ILE A 83 -15.62 -8.90 -9.08
C ILE A 83 -14.21 -9.47 -9.00
N GLN A 84 -13.21 -8.68 -9.40
CA GLN A 84 -11.85 -9.16 -9.54
C GLN A 84 -10.85 -8.04 -9.28
N ILE A 85 -9.81 -8.35 -8.50
CA ILE A 85 -8.66 -7.50 -8.28
C ILE A 85 -7.40 -8.30 -8.63
N LYS A 86 -6.66 -7.87 -9.65
CA LYS A 86 -5.47 -8.57 -10.12
C LYS A 86 -4.31 -7.63 -10.48
N PRO A 87 -3.06 -8.11 -10.33
CA PRO A 87 -1.91 -7.40 -10.87
C PRO A 87 -2.01 -7.32 -12.40
N GLY A 88 -1.62 -6.17 -12.95
CA GLY A 88 -1.57 -5.94 -14.38
C GLY A 88 -0.23 -6.28 -15.01
N TYR A 89 -0.10 -5.92 -16.28
CA TYR A 89 1.10 -6.18 -17.08
C TYR A 89 2.05 -4.97 -17.10
N THR A 90 1.55 -3.78 -16.77
CA THR A 90 2.33 -2.54 -16.86
C THR A 90 3.15 -2.34 -15.60
N LYS A 91 4.46 -2.14 -15.76
CA LYS A 91 5.39 -1.89 -14.66
C LYS A 91 6.15 -0.59 -14.92
N ILE A 92 6.10 0.33 -13.96
CA ILE A 92 6.81 1.63 -14.02
C ILE A 92 7.56 1.80 -12.71
N ASN A 93 8.86 2.16 -12.76
CA ASN A 93 9.69 2.39 -11.58
C ASN A 93 9.64 1.24 -10.55
N ASN A 94 9.74 0.02 -11.06
CA ASN A 94 9.62 -1.22 -10.28
C ASN A 94 8.27 -1.46 -9.57
N ARG A 95 7.23 -0.68 -9.87
CA ARG A 95 5.86 -0.86 -9.34
C ARG A 95 4.94 -1.35 -10.44
N ARG A 96 4.15 -2.38 -10.13
CA ARG A 96 3.17 -2.95 -11.07
C ARG A 96 1.82 -2.25 -10.93
N ASN A 97 1.12 -2.02 -12.04
CA ASN A 97 -0.27 -1.58 -11.98
C ASN A 97 -1.16 -2.70 -11.45
N TRP A 98 -2.28 -2.32 -10.84
CA TRP A 98 -3.33 -3.23 -10.41
C TRP A 98 -4.62 -2.85 -11.11
N LEU A 99 -5.37 -3.87 -11.52
CA LEU A 99 -6.65 -3.71 -12.17
C LEU A 99 -7.76 -4.18 -11.24
N VAL A 100 -8.77 -3.32 -11.09
CA VAL A 100 -10.00 -3.61 -10.36
C VAL A 100 -11.13 -3.68 -11.38
N SER A 101 -11.70 -4.88 -11.56
CA SER A 101 -12.90 -5.10 -12.36
C SER A 101 -14.13 -5.07 -11.49
N TYR A 102 -15.15 -4.33 -11.92
CA TYR A 102 -16.42 -4.19 -11.20
C TYR A 102 -17.61 -4.21 -12.17
N HIS A 103 -18.79 -4.56 -11.67
CA HIS A 103 -20.04 -4.47 -12.42
C HIS A 103 -20.72 -3.13 -12.14
N LYS A 104 -21.08 -2.41 -13.20
CA LYS A 104 -21.91 -1.20 -13.08
C LYS A 104 -23.03 -1.27 -14.10
N ASN A 105 -24.27 -1.31 -13.62
CA ASN A 105 -25.49 -1.40 -14.44
C ASN A 105 -25.43 -2.58 -15.44
N GLY A 106 -25.01 -3.76 -14.98
CA GLY A 106 -24.87 -4.95 -15.83
C GLY A 106 -23.66 -4.97 -16.77
N VAL A 107 -22.90 -3.87 -16.86
CA VAL A 107 -21.69 -3.79 -17.69
C VAL A 107 -20.44 -3.99 -16.82
N ARG A 108 -19.54 -4.86 -17.27
CA ARG A 108 -18.22 -5.03 -16.64
C ARG A 108 -17.33 -3.83 -17.00
N LYS A 109 -16.87 -3.10 -15.99
CA LYS A 109 -15.91 -2.01 -16.11
C LYS A 109 -14.61 -2.38 -15.40
N GLN A 110 -13.54 -1.67 -15.76
CA GLN A 110 -12.23 -1.88 -15.18
C GLN A 110 -11.53 -0.55 -14.95
N VAL A 111 -10.92 -0.41 -13.78
CA VAL A 111 -10.03 0.69 -13.46
C VAL A 111 -8.64 0.14 -13.19
N GLU A 112 -7.63 0.93 -13.57
CA GLU A 112 -6.24 0.60 -13.30
C GLU A 112 -5.57 1.73 -12.52
N PHE A 113 -4.70 1.34 -11.58
CA PHE A 113 -3.87 2.26 -10.83
C PHE A 113 -2.60 1.60 -10.31
N PHE A 114 -1.61 2.42 -9.96
CA PHE A 114 -0.42 1.97 -9.27
C PHE A 114 -0.63 2.10 -7.77
N HIS A 115 -0.36 1.04 -7.02
CA HIS A 115 -0.55 1.03 -5.58
C HIS A 115 0.49 1.88 -4.84
N ASN A 116 0.10 2.50 -3.73
CA ASN A 116 0.99 3.18 -2.79
C ASN A 116 1.46 2.23 -1.67
N LEU A 117 1.86 1.00 -2.02
CA LEU A 117 2.38 0.08 -1.03
C LEU A 117 3.83 0.46 -0.73
N THR A 118 4.10 0.76 0.53
CA THR A 118 5.46 0.96 1.04
C THR A 118 5.59 0.16 2.33
N LEU A 119 6.82 0.00 2.86
CA LEU A 119 7.05 -0.64 4.16
C LEU A 119 6.24 0.00 5.31
N PHE A 120 5.77 1.23 5.13
CA PHE A 120 5.03 2.01 6.11
C PHE A 120 3.59 2.34 5.67
N ASN A 121 3.15 1.87 4.50
CA ASN A 121 1.81 2.11 3.99
C ASN A 121 1.16 0.80 3.58
N HIS A 122 0.30 0.29 4.47
CA HIS A 122 -0.51 -0.92 4.30
C HIS A 122 -1.94 -0.61 3.82
N ASN A 123 -2.21 0.61 3.34
CA ASN A 123 -3.55 1.00 2.88
C ASN A 123 -4.03 0.06 1.77
N PHE A 124 -3.16 -0.29 0.83
CA PHE A 124 -3.53 -1.16 -0.27
C PHE A 124 -3.81 -2.61 0.17
N SER A 125 -3.03 -3.16 1.11
CA SER A 125 -3.35 -4.47 1.68
C SER A 125 -4.66 -4.46 2.48
N GLY A 126 -4.93 -3.37 3.22
CA GLY A 126 -6.20 -3.18 3.92
C GLY A 126 -7.38 -3.12 2.95
N PHE A 127 -7.23 -2.47 1.80
CA PHE A 127 -8.24 -2.45 0.74
C PHE A 127 -8.56 -3.85 0.20
N LEU A 128 -7.53 -4.67 -0.10
CA LEU A 128 -7.76 -6.03 -0.58
C LEU A 128 -8.54 -6.89 0.43
N LEU A 129 -8.24 -6.72 1.73
CA LEU A 129 -8.95 -7.40 2.80
C LEU A 129 -10.40 -6.91 2.92
N ALA A 130 -10.63 -5.59 2.88
CA ALA A 130 -11.96 -5.01 2.98
C ALA A 130 -12.86 -5.46 1.82
N VAL A 131 -12.34 -5.49 0.59
CA VAL A 131 -13.09 -6.00 -0.57
C VAL A 131 -13.40 -7.48 -0.41
N LYS A 132 -12.45 -8.30 0.04
CA LYS A 132 -12.68 -9.74 0.23
C LYS A 132 -13.69 -10.03 1.35
N GLN A 133 -13.73 -9.18 2.37
CA GLN A 133 -14.70 -9.27 3.46
C GLN A 133 -16.10 -8.85 3.01
N ALA A 134 -16.21 -7.78 2.22
CA ALA A 134 -17.50 -7.29 1.70
C ALA A 134 -18.06 -8.17 0.57
N ASN A 135 -17.19 -8.77 -0.24
CA ASN A 135 -17.56 -9.70 -1.31
C ASN A 135 -16.66 -10.95 -1.28
N PRO A 136 -17.05 -11.99 -0.54
CA PRO A 136 -16.32 -13.26 -0.49
C PRO A 136 -16.17 -13.94 -1.85
N ASP A 137 -17.10 -13.69 -2.79
CA ASP A 137 -17.08 -14.27 -4.14
C ASP A 137 -16.12 -13.55 -5.09
N ALA A 138 -15.62 -12.36 -4.70
CA ALA A 138 -14.64 -11.64 -5.51
C ALA A 138 -13.30 -12.38 -5.60
N ASP A 139 -12.76 -12.47 -6.81
CA ASP A 139 -11.41 -12.98 -7.09
C ASP A 139 -10.38 -11.90 -6.77
N VAL A 140 -9.97 -11.84 -5.51
CA VAL A 140 -8.97 -10.89 -5.00
C VAL A 140 -7.62 -11.59 -4.93
N LYS A 141 -6.69 -11.21 -5.80
CA LYS A 141 -5.32 -11.73 -5.77
C LYS A 141 -4.57 -11.18 -4.56
N THR A 142 -3.96 -12.08 -3.79
CA THR A 142 -3.12 -11.71 -2.66
C THR A 142 -1.82 -11.03 -3.11
N LEU A 143 -1.31 -10.14 -2.25
CA LEU A 143 0.02 -9.55 -2.43
C LEU A 143 1.07 -10.65 -2.36
N SER A 144 1.95 -10.68 -3.34
CA SER A 144 3.11 -11.58 -3.40
C SER A 144 4.31 -10.77 -3.85
N PHE A 145 5.51 -11.22 -3.47
CA PHE A 145 6.77 -10.57 -3.83
C PHE A 145 6.94 -10.35 -5.34
N PHE A 146 6.30 -11.20 -6.18
CA PHE A 146 6.34 -11.10 -7.63
C PHE A 146 5.36 -10.06 -8.23
N ASN A 147 4.35 -9.65 -7.45
CA ASN A 147 3.25 -8.77 -7.86
C ASN A 147 3.27 -7.41 -7.16
N LEU A 148 4.37 -7.11 -6.45
CA LEU A 148 4.68 -5.84 -5.79
C LEU A 148 5.33 -4.83 -6.76
#